data_AF-A0A2N4Y3F9-F1
#
_entry.id   AF-A0A2N4Y3F9-F1
#
_cell.length_a   1.000
_cell.length_b   1.000
_cell.length_c   1.000
_cell.angle_alpha   90.00
_cell.angle_beta   90.00
_cell.angle_gamma   90.00
#
_symmetry.space_group_name_H-M   'P 1'
#
loop_
_entity.id
_entity.type
_entity.pdbx_description
1 polymer ?
#
loop_
_entity_poly.entity_id
_entity_poly.type
_entity_poly.pdbx_seq_one_letter_code
_entity_poly.pdbx_strand_id
1 'polypeptide(L)' 'MDFVELVEKALGQPAIRHMLPMQKGDVPRTYAAPDLLQALTGYTPTTKLEDGVKAFVEWYLEARRELQA' A
#
# COMPACT_ATOMS: atom_id res chain seq x y z
N MET A 1 4.40 -5.91 -9.00
CA MET A 1 5.38 -5.37 -8.03
C MET A 1 4.96 -3.97 -7.57
N ASP A 2 3.66 -3.70 -7.64
CA ASP A 2 3.17 -2.35 -7.91
C ASP A 2 3.25 -1.47 -6.66
N PHE A 3 3.15 -2.07 -5.47
CA PHE A 3 3.29 -1.37 -4.20
C PHE A 3 4.65 -0.71 -4.01
N VAL A 4 5.75 -1.45 -4.25
CA VAL A 4 7.12 -0.92 -4.05
C VAL A 4 7.40 0.18 -5.07
N GLU A 5 7.01 -0.03 -6.33
CA GLU A 5 7.18 0.95 -7.40
C GLU A 5 6.41 2.25 -7.13
N LEU A 6 5.20 2.15 -6.57
CA LEU A 6 4.42 3.33 -6.19
C LEU A 6 5.05 4.09 -5.03
N VAL A 7 5.66 3.40 -4.07
CA VAL A 7 6.43 4.03 -3.00
C VAL A 7 7.69 4.72 -3.55
N GLU A 8 8.44 4.05 -4.44
CA GLU A 8 9.62 4.62 -5.10
C GLU A 8 9.25 5.89 -5.89
N LYS A 9 8.13 5.85 -6.63
CA LYS A 9 7.60 7.01 -7.36
C LYS A 9 7.19 8.14 -6.41
N ALA A 10 6.51 7.84 -5.31
CA ALA A 10 6.11 8.84 -4.33
C ALA A 10 7.31 9.50 -3.62
N LEU A 11 8.38 8.73 -3.41
CA LEU A 11 9.62 9.23 -2.80
C LEU A 11 10.63 9.82 -3.80
N GLY A 12 10.41 9.64 -5.10
CA GLY A 12 11.32 10.06 -6.16
C GLY A 12 12.68 9.34 -6.15
N GLN A 13 12.77 8.17 -5.52
CA GLN A 13 14.01 7.42 -5.38
C GLN A 13 13.76 5.90 -5.46
N PRO A 14 14.62 5.13 -6.15
CA PRO A 14 14.51 3.68 -6.20
C PRO A 14 14.92 3.04 -4.86
N ALA A 15 14.28 1.93 -4.50
CA ALA A 15 14.66 1.15 -3.34
C ALA A 15 15.82 0.21 -3.67
N ILE A 16 16.70 -0.02 -2.70
CA ILE A 16 17.70 -1.10 -2.79
C ILE A 16 16.96 -2.41 -2.44
N ARG A 17 16.63 -3.20 -3.45
CA ARG A 17 15.82 -4.42 -3.29
C ARG A 17 16.71 -5.63 -3.00
N HIS A 18 16.52 -6.27 -1.85
CA HIS A 18 17.08 -7.59 -1.54
C HIS A 18 15.96 -8.64 -1.59
N MET A 19 15.90 -9.39 -2.68
CA MET A 19 14.87 -10.40 -2.88
C MET A 19 15.19 -11.65 -2.06
N LEU A 20 14.36 -11.93 -1.05
CA LEU A 20 14.46 -13.12 -0.21
C LEU A 20 13.40 -14.16 -0.61
N PRO A 21 13.58 -15.43 -0.24
CA PRO A 21 12.54 -16.45 -0.42
C PRO A 21 11.24 -16.07 0.30
N MET A 22 10.11 -16.56 -0.22
CA MET A 22 8.80 -16.41 0.40
C MET A 22 8.82 -16.95 1.84
N GLN A 23 8.24 -16.21 2.78
CA GLN A 23 8.24 -16.63 4.17
C GLN A 23 7.23 -17.75 4.38
N LYS A 24 7.52 -18.63 5.35
CA LYS A 24 6.60 -19.72 5.71
C LYS A 24 5.33 -19.12 6.32
N GLY A 25 4.22 -19.20 5.59
CA GLY A 25 2.93 -18.64 6.00
C GLY A 25 2.38 -17.60 5.02
N ASP A 26 3.22 -17.08 4.12
CA ASP A 26 2.75 -16.24 3.02
C ASP A 26 1.92 -17.07 2.04
N VAL A 27 0.81 -16.49 1.60
CA VAL A 27 0.06 -16.98 0.44
C VAL A 27 0.47 -16.19 -0.79
N PRO A 28 0.64 -16.83 -1.97
CA PRO A 28 1.16 -16.12 -3.14
C PRO A 28 0.34 -14.90 -3.56
N ARG A 29 -1.00 -14.98 -3.47
CA ARG A 29 -1.93 -13.88 -3.76
C ARG A 29 -3.21 -14.05 -2.96
N THR A 30 -3.72 -12.96 -2.40
CA THR A 30 -5.02 -12.89 -1.74
C THR A 30 -5.65 -11.50 -1.96
N TYR A 31 -6.97 -11.47 -2.10
CA TYR A 31 -7.76 -10.24 -2.29
C TYR A 31 -9.19 -10.45 -1.77
N ALA A 32 -9.85 -9.37 -1.38
CA ALA A 32 -11.22 -9.40 -0.92
C ALA A 32 -12.21 -9.47 -2.11
N ALA A 33 -13.33 -10.18 -1.92
CA ALA A 33 -14.49 -10.11 -2.79
C ALA A 33 -15.52 -9.13 -2.18
N PRO A 34 -15.82 -7.98 -2.83
CA PRO A 34 -16.65 -6.93 -2.23
C PRO A 34 -18.16 -7.17 -2.41
N ASP A 35 -18.58 -8.20 -3.15
CA ASP A 35 -19.96 -8.39 -3.57
C ASP A 35 -20.96 -8.39 -2.40
N LEU A 36 -20.61 -9.06 -1.29
CA LEU A 36 -21.46 -9.10 -0.10
C LEU A 36 -21.55 -7.74 0.60
N LEU A 37 -20.42 -7.01 0.69
CA LEU A 37 -20.41 -5.66 1.27
C LEU A 37 -21.30 -4.72 0.43
N GLN A 38 -21.15 -4.77 -0.89
CA GLN A 38 -21.94 -3.97 -1.82
C GLN A 38 -23.42 -4.31 -1.73
N ALA A 39 -23.79 -5.59 -1.68
CA ALA A 39 -25.18 -6.03 -1.59
C ALA A 39 -25.86 -5.57 -0.29
N LEU A 40 -25.12 -5.55 0.82
CA LEU A 40 -25.65 -5.18 2.13
C LEU A 40 -25.67 -3.66 2.38
N THR A 41 -24.73 -2.91 1.80
CA THR A 41 -24.49 -1.51 2.17
C THR A 41 -24.62 -0.53 1.00
N GLY A 42 -24.64 -1.01 -0.24
CA GLY A 42 -24.57 -0.15 -1.42
C GLY A 42 -23.19 0.46 -1.67
N TYR A 43 -22.18 0.12 -0.87
CA TYR A 43 -20.85 0.72 -0.90
C TYR A 43 -19.76 -0.29 -1.27
N THR A 44 -18.78 0.18 -2.04
CA THR A 44 -17.49 -0.48 -2.28
C THR A 44 -16.38 0.58 -2.25
N PRO A 45 -15.23 0.32 -1.60
CA PRO A 45 -14.10 1.23 -1.65
C PRO A 45 -13.62 1.50 -3.08
N THR A 46 -13.51 2.76 -3.46
CA THR A 46 -13.08 3.18 -4.81
C THR A 46 -11.71 3.85 -4.84
N THR A 47 -11.03 3.98 -3.69
CA THR A 47 -9.70 4.56 -3.60
C THR A 47 -8.72 3.75 -4.45
N LYS A 48 -8.05 4.40 -5.40
CA LYS A 48 -7.05 3.72 -6.22
C LYS A 48 -5.81 3.42 -5.38
N LEU A 49 -5.09 2.37 -5.75
CA LEU A 49 -3.86 2.01 -5.07
C LEU A 49 -2.83 3.15 -5.07
N GLU A 50 -2.69 3.85 -6.21
CA GLU A 50 -1.83 5.02 -6.37
C GLU A 50 -2.12 6.13 -5.36
N ASP A 51 -3.41 6.47 -5.20
CA ASP A 51 -3.85 7.53 -4.29
C ASP A 51 -3.56 7.14 -2.83
N GLY A 52 -3.87 5.89 -2.46
CA GLY A 52 -3.63 5.37 -1.12
C GLY A 52 -2.15 5.32 -0.75
N VAL A 53 -1.29 4.84 -1.66
CA VAL A 53 0.16 4.77 -1.42
C VAL A 53 0.75 6.18 -1.29
N LYS A 54 0.34 7.13 -2.13
CA LYS A 54 0.80 8.52 -2.05
C LYS A 54 0.43 9.14 -0.69
N ALA A 55 -0.83 9.04 -0.29
CA ALA A 55 -1.31 9.60 0.99
C ALA A 55 -0.58 8.97 2.19
N PHE A 56 -0.31 7.66 2.14
CA PHE A 56 0.46 6.97 3.17
C PHE A 56 1.90 7.50 3.30
N VAL A 57 2.59 7.68 2.16
CA VAL A 57 3.96 8.20 2.15
C VAL A 57 4.01 9.63 2.69
N GLU A 58 3.09 10.49 2.28
CA GLU A 58 2.99 11.89 2.76
C GLU A 58 2.78 11.94 4.28
N TRP A 59 1.81 11.18 4.79
CA TRP A 59 1.55 11.07 6.23
C TRP A 59 2.78 10.59 7.00
N TYR A 60 3.47 9.55 6.51
CA TYR A 60 4.65 9.01 7.19
C TYR A 60 5.79 10.03 7.27
N LEU A 61 6.03 10.80 6.20
CA LEU A 61 7.07 11.83 6.19
C LEU A 61 6.76 13.01 7.11
N GLU A 62 5.48 13.36 7.26
CA GLU A 62 5.01 14.34 8.25
C GLU A 62 5.24 13.82 9.67
N ALA A 63 4.66 12.67 10.01
CA ALA A 63 4.77 12.06 11.33
C ALA A 63 6.24 11.83 11.75
N ARG A 64 7.10 11.41 10.82
CA ARG A 64 8.53 11.22 11.09
C ARG A 64 9.23 12.53 11.44
N ARG A 65 8.89 13.65 10.79
CA ARG A 65 9.48 14.96 11.09
C ARG A 65 9.08 15.43 12.49
N GLU A 66 7.83 15.21 12.88
CA GLU A 66 7.34 15.56 14.22
C GLU A 66 8.05 14.77 15.32
N LEU A 67 8.28 13.46 15.11
CA LEU A 67 8.97 12.60 16.08
C LEU A 67 10.48 12.88 16.22
N GLN A 68 11.07 13.61 15.28
CA GLN A 68 12.49 13.94 15.25
C GLN A 68 12.77 15.40 15.66
N ALA A 69 11.73 16.19 15.91
CA ALA A 69 11.80 17.56 16.42
C ALA A 69 11.75 17.55 17.96
#